data_AF-A0A4V6NIV3-F1
#
_entry.id   AF-A0A4V6NIV3-F1
#
_cell.length_a   1.000
_cell.length_b   1.000
_cell.length_c   1.000
_cell.angle_alpha   90.00
_cell.angle_beta   90.00
_cell.angle_gamma   90.00
#
_symmetry.space_group_name_H-M   'P 1'
#
loop_
_entity.id
_entity.type
_entity.pdbx_description
1 polymer ?
#
loop_
_entity_poly.entity_id
_entity_poly.type
_entity_poly.pdbx_seq_one_letter_code
_entity_poly.pdbx_strand_id
1 'polypeptide(L)'
;MPSIIFEIDPNLTAVASNYASLVYVPANGEANKWTAFNATTDTAKHWGLTGAAFNGTACSINTNRCTWTEVLAYLNDGGDDAKVLTATVSKGRDYAFPGSVDALKFGGKTYNFDAAGVTAQ
;
A
#
# COMPACT_ATOMS: atom_id res chain seq x y z
N MET A 1 11.57 5.08 -5.47
CA MET A 1 10.13 5.33 -5.73
C MET A 1 9.41 5.52 -4.40
N PRO A 2 8.42 6.42 -4.31
CA PRO A 2 7.55 6.49 -3.14
C PRO A 2 6.65 5.24 -3.10
N SER A 3 6.30 4.80 -1.90
CA SER A 3 5.29 3.80 -1.63
C SER A 3 3.98 4.45 -1.23
N ILE A 4 2.88 3.72 -1.43
CA ILE A 4 1.60 4.03 -0.81
C ILE A 4 1.46 3.08 0.38
N ILE A 5 1.14 3.66 1.54
CA ILE A 5 0.95 2.93 2.79
C ILE A 5 -0.47 3.19 3.29
N PHE A 6 -1.21 2.12 3.51
CA PHE A 6 -2.48 2.16 4.21
C PHE A 6 -2.26 1.66 5.62
N GLU A 7 -2.66 2.43 6.61
CA GLU A 7 -2.86 1.89 7.95
C GLU A 7 -4.20 1.16 7.92
N ILE A 8 -4.20 -0.09 8.33
CA ILE A 8 -5.38 -0.93 8.35
C ILE A 8 -5.55 -1.60 9.70
N ASP A 9 -6.80 -1.87 10.06
CA ASP A 9 -7.13 -2.95 10.98
C ASP A 9 -7.29 -4.23 10.14
N PRO A 10 -6.36 -5.19 10.25
CA PRO A 10 -6.38 -6.38 9.40
C PRO A 10 -7.50 -7.36 9.77
N ASN A 11 -8.09 -7.28 10.99
CA ASN A 11 -9.15 -8.16 11.49
C ASN A 11 -8.92 -9.68 11.28
N LEU A 12 -7.67 -10.14 11.25
CA LEU A 12 -7.35 -11.55 11.07
C LEU A 12 -7.74 -12.37 12.31
N THR A 13 -8.54 -13.41 12.11
CA THR A 13 -8.97 -14.35 13.15
C THR A 13 -7.77 -15.04 13.82
N ALA A 14 -6.75 -15.40 13.02
CA ALA A 14 -5.57 -16.10 13.51
C ALA A 14 -4.54 -15.19 14.19
N VAL A 15 -4.65 -13.87 14.05
CA VAL A 15 -3.67 -12.90 14.56
C VAL A 15 -4.40 -11.75 15.22
N ALA A 16 -4.34 -11.68 16.55
CA ALA A 16 -4.87 -10.54 17.30
C ALA A 16 -4.05 -9.27 17.00
N SER A 17 -4.52 -8.49 16.02
CA SER A 17 -3.99 -7.18 15.69
C SER A 17 -5.10 -6.27 15.20
N ASN A 18 -5.14 -5.04 15.70
CA ASN A 18 -6.02 -3.98 15.24
C ASN A 18 -5.28 -2.93 14.38
N TYR A 19 -4.01 -3.22 14.05
CA TYR A 19 -3.16 -2.31 13.30
C TYR A 19 -2.13 -3.07 12.47
N ALA A 20 -2.02 -2.70 11.21
CA ALA A 20 -0.94 -3.10 10.30
C ALA A 20 -0.73 -2.01 9.26
N SER A 21 0.46 -1.99 8.66
CA SER A 21 0.67 -1.22 7.43
C SER A 21 0.56 -2.13 6.22
N LEU A 22 -0.42 -1.87 5.36
CA LEU A 22 -0.51 -2.44 4.02
C LEU A 22 0.23 -1.53 3.05
N VAL A 23 1.30 -2.06 2.45
CA VAL A 23 2.27 -1.27 1.70
C VAL A 23 2.27 -1.72 0.24
N TYR A 24 2.13 -0.77 -0.68
CA TYR A 24 2.42 -0.95 -2.09
C TYR A 24 3.74 -0.26 -2.45
N VAL A 25 4.73 -1.04 -2.89
CA VAL A 25 6.03 -0.53 -3.35
C VAL A 25 6.17 -0.81 -4.86
N PRO A 26 5.79 0.13 -5.74
CA PRO A 26 5.89 -0.09 -7.17
C PRO A 26 7.35 -0.28 -7.63
N ALA A 27 7.52 -0.89 -8.80
CA ALA A 27 8.78 -0.85 -9.52
C ALA A 27 9.21 0.59 -9.84
N ASN A 28 10.48 0.76 -10.17
CA ASN A 28 10.97 2.06 -10.63
C ASN A 28 10.30 2.44 -11.96
N GLY A 29 9.76 3.66 -12.01
CA GLY A 29 9.26 4.24 -13.26
C GLY A 29 10.39 4.66 -14.20
N GLU A 30 10.02 5.13 -15.38
CA GLU A 30 10.99 5.67 -16.33
C GLU A 30 11.62 6.96 -15.81
N ALA A 31 12.93 7.10 -15.96
CA ALA A 31 13.65 8.30 -15.53
C ALA A 31 13.14 9.55 -16.26
N ASN A 32 12.91 10.63 -15.50
CA ASN A 32 12.47 11.94 -16.01
C ASN A 32 11.13 11.92 -16.77
N LYS A 33 10.25 10.97 -16.44
CA LYS A 33 8.91 10.86 -17.04
C LYS A 33 7.86 10.58 -15.99
N TRP A 34 6.68 11.13 -16.18
CA TRP A 34 5.50 10.72 -15.42
C TRP A 34 5.18 9.26 -15.73
N THR A 35 5.14 8.45 -14.68
CA THR A 35 4.79 7.02 -14.78
C THR A 35 3.54 6.78 -13.96
N ALA A 36 2.49 6.25 -14.60
CA ALA A 36 1.26 5.86 -13.93
C ALA A 36 1.38 4.40 -13.44
N PHE A 37 0.99 4.15 -12.20
CA PHE A 37 0.95 2.81 -11.61
C PHE A 37 -0.49 2.48 -11.23
N ASN A 38 -0.97 1.32 -11.66
CA ASN A 38 -2.24 0.77 -11.20
C ASN A 38 -1.97 -0.40 -10.25
N ALA A 39 -2.05 -0.11 -8.96
CA ALA A 39 -1.71 -1.06 -7.91
C ALA A 39 -2.66 -2.27 -7.85
N THR A 40 -3.90 -2.16 -8.34
CA THR A 40 -4.88 -3.27 -8.31
C THR A 40 -4.68 -4.26 -9.45
N THR A 41 -4.02 -3.86 -10.53
CA THR A 41 -3.72 -4.73 -11.68
C THR A 41 -2.25 -5.15 -11.72
N ASP A 42 -1.46 -4.79 -10.70
CA ASP A 42 -0.05 -5.11 -10.61
C ASP A 42 0.17 -6.60 -10.25
N THR A 43 0.81 -7.34 -11.17
CA THR A 43 1.11 -8.77 -11.03
C THR A 43 2.53 -9.05 -10.54
N ALA A 44 3.38 -8.03 -10.39
CA ALA A 44 4.80 -8.17 -10.05
C ALA A 44 5.07 -8.30 -8.54
N LYS A 45 4.03 -8.59 -7.74
CA LYS A 45 4.09 -8.82 -6.29
C LYS A 45 4.72 -7.67 -5.50
N HIS A 46 4.10 -6.50 -5.60
CA HIS A 46 4.56 -5.27 -4.94
C HIS A 46 3.81 -4.92 -3.64
N TRP A 47 2.85 -5.74 -3.23
CA TRP A 47 2.11 -5.55 -1.99
C TRP A 47 2.71 -6.34 -0.83
N GLY A 48 2.59 -5.80 0.38
CA GLY A 48 2.88 -6.56 1.59
C GLY A 48 2.43 -5.85 2.86
N LEU A 49 2.32 -6.62 3.93
CA LEU A 49 1.97 -6.20 5.27
C LEU A 49 3.23 -6.06 6.13
N THR A 50 3.14 -5.21 7.15
CA THR A 50 4.13 -5.07 8.22
C THR A 50 3.61 -5.66 9.53
N GLY A 51 4.49 -5.76 10.54
CA GLY A 51 4.09 -6.15 11.89
C GLY A 51 3.67 -7.62 11.99
N ALA A 52 2.83 -7.94 12.98
CA ALA A 52 2.37 -9.32 13.19
C ALA A 52 1.37 -9.80 12.13
N ALA A 53 0.77 -8.88 11.38
CA ALA A 53 -0.35 -9.15 10.49
C ALA A 53 -0.03 -10.09 9.31
N PHE A 54 1.24 -10.31 8.96
CA PHE A 54 1.62 -11.29 7.93
C PHE A 54 1.83 -12.72 8.47
N ASN A 55 1.51 -12.94 9.76
CA ASN A 55 1.68 -14.20 10.50
C ASN A 55 3.04 -14.88 10.22
N GLY A 56 4.11 -14.09 10.17
CA GLY A 56 5.48 -14.55 9.94
C GLY A 56 5.82 -15.04 8.52
N THR A 57 4.83 -15.29 7.64
CA THR A 57 5.05 -16.16 6.48
C THR A 57 4.51 -15.62 5.15
N ALA A 58 3.29 -15.06 5.11
CA ALA A 58 2.62 -14.73 3.85
C ALA A 58 2.40 -13.23 3.68
N CYS A 59 2.64 -12.71 2.47
CA CYS A 59 2.47 -11.29 2.16
C CYS A 59 3.28 -10.33 3.03
N SER A 60 4.48 -10.72 3.49
CA SER A 60 5.41 -9.81 4.18
C SER A 60 6.03 -8.82 3.18
N ILE A 61 6.05 -7.53 3.52
CA ILE A 61 6.67 -6.52 2.65
C ILE A 61 8.20 -6.70 2.46
N ASN A 62 8.85 -7.40 3.39
CA ASN A 62 10.31 -7.58 3.40
C ASN A 62 10.79 -8.92 2.85
N THR A 63 9.91 -9.90 2.68
CA THR A 63 10.29 -11.24 2.21
C THR A 63 9.33 -11.73 1.12
N ASN A 64 8.16 -12.24 1.51
CA ASN A 64 7.21 -12.90 0.62
C ASN A 64 6.11 -11.92 0.22
N ARG A 65 6.43 -10.99 -0.70
CA ARG A 65 5.44 -10.03 -1.21
C ARG A 65 4.36 -10.73 -2.03
N CYS A 66 3.23 -10.05 -2.16
CA CYS A 66 2.02 -10.53 -2.79
C CYS A 66 1.54 -9.58 -3.90
N THR A 67 0.76 -10.11 -4.83
CA THR A 67 -0.11 -9.34 -5.71
C THR A 67 -1.28 -8.76 -4.91
N TRP A 68 -2.04 -7.85 -5.54
CA TRP A 68 -3.26 -7.31 -4.93
C TRP A 68 -4.26 -8.43 -4.58
N THR A 69 -4.51 -9.35 -5.50
CA THR A 69 -5.41 -10.49 -5.30
C THR A 69 -4.96 -11.41 -4.18
N GLU A 70 -3.65 -11.71 -4.08
CA GLU A 70 -3.11 -12.54 -3.01
C GLU A 70 -3.25 -11.88 -1.63
N VAL A 71 -3.02 -10.56 -1.52
CA VAL A 71 -3.26 -9.82 -0.27
C VAL A 71 -4.73 -9.83 0.12
N LEU A 72 -5.64 -9.58 -0.83
CA LEU A 72 -7.08 -9.60 -0.52
C LEU A 72 -7.55 -10.97 -0.07
N ALA A 73 -7.08 -12.04 -0.72
CA ALA A 73 -7.38 -13.40 -0.30
C ALA A 73 -6.82 -13.71 1.09
N TYR A 74 -5.64 -13.17 1.43
CA TYR A 74 -5.04 -13.33 2.74
C TYR A 74 -5.80 -12.59 3.85
N LEU A 75 -6.23 -11.35 3.59
CA LEU A 75 -7.01 -10.55 4.53
C LEU A 75 -8.44 -11.08 4.70
N ASN A 76 -8.95 -11.84 3.73
CA ASN A 76 -10.24 -12.52 3.82
C ASN A 76 -10.09 -13.94 4.38
N ASP A 77 -9.78 -14.04 5.68
CA ASP A 77 -9.56 -15.33 6.36
C ASP A 77 -10.85 -16.03 6.83
N GLY A 78 -12.01 -15.50 6.43
CA GLY A 78 -13.34 -15.97 6.83
C GLY A 78 -13.92 -15.27 8.07
N GLY A 79 -13.19 -14.33 8.68
CA GLY A 79 -13.66 -13.46 9.75
C GLY A 79 -14.28 -12.14 9.25
N ASP A 80 -14.19 -11.11 10.09
CA ASP A 80 -14.63 -9.75 9.76
C ASP A 80 -13.71 -9.10 8.71
N ASP A 81 -14.26 -8.23 7.86
CA ASP A 81 -13.49 -7.52 6.85
C ASP A 81 -12.39 -6.61 7.45
N ALA A 82 -11.24 -6.58 6.80
CA ALA A 82 -10.19 -5.60 7.08
C ALA A 82 -10.69 -4.16 6.82
N LYS A 83 -10.25 -3.21 7.66
CA LYS A 83 -10.70 -1.81 7.61
C LYS A 83 -9.53 -0.89 7.32
N VAL A 84 -9.71 0.07 6.43
CA VAL A 84 -8.72 1.14 6.19
C VAL A 84 -8.91 2.24 7.23
N LEU A 85 -7.82 2.62 7.89
CA LEU A 85 -7.77 3.68 8.88
C LEU A 85 -7.28 4.98 8.24
N THR A 86 -6.11 4.93 7.58
CA THR A 86 -5.50 6.08 6.91
C THR A 86 -4.77 5.66 5.63
N ALA A 87 -4.48 6.64 4.78
CA ALA A 87 -3.65 6.47 3.59
C ALA A 87 -2.53 7.50 3.59
N THR A 88 -1.31 7.07 3.31
CA THR A 88 -0.10 7.88 3.34
C THR A 88 0.77 7.59 2.13
N VAL A 89 1.41 8.62 1.59
CA VAL A 89 2.51 8.46 0.64
C VAL A 89 3.83 8.57 1.40
N SER A 90 4.71 7.60 1.26
CA SER A 90 5.98 7.54 1.98
C SER A 90 7.12 7.22 1.03
N LYS A 91 8.36 7.52 1.43
CA LYS A 91 9.58 7.17 0.67
C LYS A 91 10.38 6.03 1.30
N GLY A 92 9.80 5.36 2.32
CA GLY A 92 10.54 4.41 3.15
C GLY A 92 11.70 5.05 3.92
N ARG A 93 12.55 4.20 4.51
CA ARG A 93 13.65 4.63 5.39
C ARG A 93 14.85 5.19 4.63
N ASP A 94 15.31 4.51 3.58
CA ASP A 94 16.74 4.53 3.25
C ASP A 94 17.20 5.50 2.15
N TYR A 95 16.32 6.20 1.42
CA TYR A 95 16.75 7.24 0.46
C TYR A 95 15.75 8.40 0.40
N ALA A 96 16.22 9.57 -0.03
CA ALA A 96 15.33 10.68 -0.39
C ALA A 96 14.57 10.32 -1.67
N PHE A 97 13.33 10.81 -1.79
CA PHE A 97 12.58 10.76 -3.04
C PHE A 97 12.60 12.17 -3.68
N PRO A 98 13.48 12.42 -4.67
CA PRO A 98 13.52 13.69 -5.39
C PRO A 98 12.52 13.65 -6.56
N GLY A 99 11.22 13.70 -6.27
CA GLY A 99 10.19 13.69 -7.29
C GLY A 99 8.84 14.20 -6.79
N SER A 100 7.84 14.12 -7.65
CA SER A 100 6.47 14.56 -7.41
C SER A 100 5.49 13.39 -7.47
N VAL A 101 4.40 13.51 -6.73
CA VAL A 101 3.26 12.60 -6.75
C VAL A 101 2.07 13.42 -7.22
N ASP A 102 1.29 12.88 -8.14
CA ASP A 102 0.09 13.54 -8.67
C ASP A 102 -1.01 12.49 -8.88
N ALA A 103 -2.27 12.94 -8.85
CA ALA A 103 -3.47 12.18 -9.12
C ALA A 103 -3.54 10.82 -8.39
N LEU A 104 -3.27 10.79 -7.08
CA LEU A 104 -3.44 9.59 -6.27
C LEU A 104 -4.92 9.21 -6.22
N LYS A 105 -5.28 8.00 -6.63
CA LYS A 105 -6.67 7.53 -6.66
C LYS A 105 -6.92 6.44 -5.62
N PHE A 106 -7.84 6.70 -4.70
CA PHE A 106 -8.25 5.74 -3.67
C PHE A 106 -9.65 6.09 -3.16
N GLY A 107 -10.45 5.07 -2.83
CA GLY A 107 -11.80 5.27 -2.28
C GLY A 107 -12.75 6.05 -3.20
N GLY A 108 -12.56 5.94 -4.52
CA GLY A 108 -13.37 6.64 -5.52
C GLY A 108 -13.05 8.13 -5.70
N LYS A 109 -12.02 8.65 -5.01
CA LYS A 109 -11.59 10.06 -5.10
C LYS A 109 -10.23 10.17 -5.79
N THR A 110 -9.96 11.34 -6.37
CA THR A 110 -8.63 11.70 -6.84
C THR A 110 -8.04 12.75 -5.90
N TYR A 111 -6.86 12.49 -5.35
CA TYR A 111 -6.15 13.42 -4.49
C TYR A 111 -5.06 14.13 -5.31
N ASN A 112 -5.21 15.44 -5.47
CA ASN A 112 -4.26 16.31 -6.16
C ASN A 112 -3.27 16.91 -5.14
N PHE A 113 -1.99 16.92 -5.50
CA PHE A 113 -0.92 17.43 -4.65
C PHE A 113 -0.41 18.73 -5.26
N ASP A 114 -0.66 19.85 -4.58
CA ASP A 114 -0.21 21.17 -4.98
C ASP A 114 0.61 21.86 -3.88
N ALA A 115 1.13 23.05 -4.16
CA ALA A 115 1.95 23.80 -3.22
C ALA A 115 1.18 24.29 -1.97
N ALA A 116 -0.16 24.35 -2.04
CA ALA A 116 -1.01 24.73 -0.93
C ALA A 116 -1.47 23.53 -0.08
N GLY A 117 -1.35 22.30 -0.60
CA GLY A 117 -1.56 21.07 0.14
C GLY A 117 -2.12 19.94 -0.72
N VAL A 118 -2.85 19.03 -0.08
CA VAL A 118 -3.53 17.92 -0.75
C VAL A 118 -5.03 18.19 -0.78
N THR A 119 -5.62 18.19 -1.96
CA THR A 119 -7.07 18.39 -2.15
C THR A 119 -7.71 17.16 -2.77
N ALA A 120 -8.93 16.82 -2.33
CA ALA A 120 -9.71 15.73 -2.90
C ALA A 120 -10.67 16.27 -3.96
N GLN A 121 -10.70 15.61 -5.12
CA GLN A 121 -11.61 15.86 -6.24
C GLN A 121 -12.57 14.68 -6.43
#